data_AF-A0A3R7BB20-F1
#
_entry.id   AF-A0A3R7BB20-F1
#
_cell.length_a   1.000
_cell.length_b   1.000
_cell.length_c   1.000
_cell.angle_alpha   90.00
_cell.angle_beta   90.00
_cell.angle_gamma   90.00
#
_symmetry.space_group_name_H-M   'P 1'
#
loop_
_entity.id
_entity.type
_entity.pdbx_description
1 polymer ?
#
loop_
_entity_poly.entity_id
_entity_poly.type
_entity_poly.pdbx_seq_one_letter_code
_entity_poly.pdbx_strand_id
1 'polypeptide(L)'
;MCDARKLGLVVIGDHGSLGRGLLHALDTSSQAEFCGASVHIAAIGGDRGYIKHPHGLSWDHIRTLLNHTAIFHGSGLQQGDVTVAHSPMDDETSEQVEVDADDNGDDFQRRDKLRDVLGDLAAFGHYDKFIVVDCTSTASPSHVEDLALAKSLGMGLVLANIHVVAGPWATYASLVLDTTTKTKQSSLVAFEATVGKGLPVLSTIRRLQASGDHVTLVRGTFSDAVGHVLAEMEAVVEIQTTNFPHGILVQVAKPDATGTVAAIVADIASLSCILFRRCNIP
;
A
#
# COMPACT_ATOMS: atom_id res chain seq x y z
N MET A 1 -16.23 -10.04 -8.20
CA MET A 1 -15.85 -8.61 -8.22
C MET A 1 -16.70 -7.81 -9.21
N CYS A 2 -17.16 -8.41 -10.33
CA CYS A 2 -17.97 -7.75 -11.35
C CYS A 2 -19.35 -7.19 -10.93
N ASP A 3 -19.79 -7.38 -9.68
CA ASP A 3 -21.05 -6.81 -9.17
C ASP A 3 -20.86 -5.48 -8.41
N ALA A 4 -19.61 -5.10 -8.12
CA ALA A 4 -19.34 -3.85 -7.41
C ALA A 4 -19.43 -2.66 -8.39
N ARG A 5 -20.26 -1.67 -8.06
CA ARG A 5 -20.44 -0.42 -8.82
C ARG A 5 -19.54 0.69 -8.30
N LYS A 6 -19.21 0.68 -7.00
CA LYS A 6 -18.31 1.65 -6.35
C LYS A 6 -17.25 0.94 -5.51
N LEU A 7 -15.98 1.11 -5.87
CA LEU A 7 -14.80 0.59 -5.18
C LEU A 7 -14.08 1.71 -4.43
N GLY A 8 -13.85 1.52 -3.14
CA GLY A 8 -13.05 2.44 -2.31
C GLY A 8 -11.63 1.89 -2.10
N LEU A 9 -10.61 2.64 -2.50
CA LEU A 9 -9.21 2.30 -2.24
C LEU A 9 -8.71 2.97 -0.96
N VAL A 10 -8.02 2.19 -0.13
CA VAL A 10 -7.24 2.67 1.01
C VAL A 10 -5.77 2.50 0.66
N VAL A 11 -5.08 3.58 0.31
CA VAL A 11 -3.68 3.54 -0.10
C VAL A 11 -2.79 3.83 1.09
N ILE A 12 -1.96 2.86 1.49
CA ILE A 12 -1.05 3.00 2.63
C ILE A 12 0.41 3.04 2.16
N GLY A 13 1.22 3.92 2.74
CA GLY A 13 2.57 4.25 2.25
C GLY A 13 2.57 5.35 1.18
N ASP A 14 1.72 6.37 1.35
CA ASP A 14 1.50 7.46 0.39
C ASP A 14 2.70 8.38 0.16
N HIS A 15 3.70 8.36 1.05
CA HIS A 15 4.95 9.13 0.89
C HIS A 15 6.04 8.40 0.10
N GLY A 16 5.91 7.07 -0.03
CA GLY A 16 6.85 6.26 -0.81
C GLY A 16 6.72 6.56 -2.30
N SER A 17 7.80 6.32 -3.05
CA SER A 17 7.80 6.44 -4.52
C SER A 17 6.71 5.58 -5.16
N LEU A 18 6.45 4.40 -4.60
CA LEU A 18 5.41 3.48 -5.07
C LEU A 18 3.99 4.02 -4.82
N GLY A 19 3.70 4.46 -3.59
CA GLY A 19 2.38 5.03 -3.26
C GLY A 19 2.06 6.28 -4.09
N ARG A 20 3.05 7.18 -4.24
CA ARG A 20 2.95 8.36 -5.11
C ARG A 20 2.75 7.99 -6.57
N GLY A 21 3.54 7.04 -7.07
CA GLY A 21 3.44 6.55 -8.45
C GLY A 21 2.08 5.93 -8.74
N LEU A 22 1.52 5.17 -7.79
CA LEU A 22 0.17 4.61 -7.87
C LEU A 22 -0.89 5.72 -7.93
N LEU A 23 -0.84 6.68 -7.00
CA LEU A 23 -1.82 7.77 -6.96
C LEU A 23 -1.77 8.61 -8.24
N HIS A 24 -0.59 8.93 -8.74
CA HIS A 24 -0.41 9.61 -10.02
C HIS A 24 -0.94 8.78 -11.20
N ALA A 25 -0.66 7.47 -11.23
CA ALA A 25 -1.18 6.59 -12.26
C ALA A 25 -2.72 6.57 -12.23
N LEU A 26 -3.34 6.48 -11.05
CA LEU A 26 -4.79 6.50 -10.90
C LEU A 26 -5.43 7.84 -11.30
N ASP A 27 -4.78 8.96 -11.01
CA ASP A 27 -5.22 10.31 -11.40
C ASP A 27 -5.24 10.48 -12.93
N THR A 28 -4.20 9.97 -13.59
CA THR A 28 -4.04 10.05 -15.05
C THR A 28 -4.84 8.97 -15.80
N SER A 29 -5.31 7.94 -15.11
CA SER A 29 -6.06 6.82 -15.70
C SER A 29 -7.55 7.12 -15.80
N SER A 30 -7.93 8.09 -16.65
CA SER A 30 -9.33 8.46 -16.88
C SER A 30 -10.15 7.38 -17.65
N GLN A 31 -9.50 6.33 -18.18
CA GLN A 31 -10.12 5.29 -19.01
C GLN A 31 -9.88 3.86 -18.53
N ALA A 32 -9.33 3.65 -17.32
CA ALA A 32 -9.18 2.30 -16.81
C ALA A 32 -10.56 1.69 -16.53
N GLU A 33 -10.96 0.72 -17.34
CA GLU A 33 -12.24 0.05 -17.19
C GLU A 33 -12.14 -1.01 -16.09
N PHE A 34 -12.57 -0.66 -14.87
CA PHE A 34 -12.57 -1.58 -13.71
C PHE A 34 -13.79 -2.50 -13.73
N CYS A 35 -14.00 -3.21 -14.84
CA CYS A 35 -15.19 -4.06 -15.05
C CYS A 35 -16.51 -3.31 -14.82
N GLY A 36 -16.57 -2.02 -15.19
CA GLY A 36 -17.73 -1.15 -14.97
C GLY A 36 -17.84 -0.54 -13.57
N ALA A 37 -16.92 -0.84 -12.64
CA ALA A 37 -16.89 -0.21 -11.33
C ALA A 37 -16.23 1.17 -11.37
N SER A 38 -16.79 2.13 -10.64
CA SER A 38 -16.10 3.40 -10.37
C SER A 38 -15.13 3.22 -9.19
N VAL A 39 -13.89 3.69 -9.36
CA VAL A 39 -12.83 3.58 -8.35
C VAL A 39 -12.59 4.95 -7.73
N HIS A 40 -12.55 4.99 -6.40
CA HIS A 40 -12.36 6.22 -5.63
C HIS A 40 -11.32 5.98 -4.55
N ILE A 41 -10.56 7.02 -4.20
CA ILE A 41 -9.65 6.97 -3.07
C ILE A 41 -10.44 7.27 -1.79
N ALA A 42 -10.74 6.25 -1.00
CA ALA A 42 -11.47 6.41 0.26
C ALA A 42 -10.57 6.93 1.38
N ALA A 43 -9.29 6.55 1.38
CA ALA A 43 -8.30 7.03 2.33
C ALA A 43 -6.87 6.92 1.78
N ILE A 44 -5.99 7.79 2.25
CA ILE A 44 -4.53 7.71 2.06
C ILE A 44 -3.81 7.92 3.40
N GLY A 45 -2.63 7.34 3.56
CA GLY A 45 -1.78 7.67 4.70
C GLY A 45 -0.63 6.70 4.94
N GLY A 46 0.01 6.84 6.10
CA GLY A 46 1.16 6.05 6.48
C GLY A 46 1.65 6.36 7.89
N ASP A 47 2.96 6.55 8.04
CA ASP A 47 3.62 6.87 9.30
C ASP A 47 3.22 8.23 9.89
N ARG A 48 2.76 9.16 9.04
CA ARG A 48 2.25 10.47 9.46
C ARG A 48 0.75 10.49 9.81
N GLY A 49 0.11 9.32 9.85
CA GLY A 49 -1.33 9.19 10.01
C GLY A 49 -2.05 9.14 8.66
N TYR A 50 -3.37 9.27 8.72
CA TYR A 50 -4.28 8.96 7.63
C TYR A 50 -5.34 10.04 7.45
N ILE A 51 -5.72 10.26 6.20
CA ILE A 51 -6.82 11.11 5.80
C ILE A 51 -7.82 10.26 5.03
N LYS A 52 -9.11 10.37 5.40
CA LYS A 52 -10.19 9.65 4.74
C LYS A 52 -11.37 10.57 4.43
N HIS A 53 -12.16 10.16 3.46
CA HIS A 53 -13.43 10.80 3.13
C HIS A 53 -14.49 9.75 2.80
N PRO A 54 -15.70 9.81 3.40
CA PRO A 54 -16.75 8.79 3.22
C PRO A 54 -17.18 8.57 1.76
N HIS A 55 -17.09 9.63 0.94
CA HIS A 55 -17.51 9.59 -0.47
C HIS A 55 -16.34 9.56 -1.47
N GLY A 56 -15.09 9.68 -0.98
CA GLY A 56 -13.87 9.68 -1.79
C GLY A 56 -13.14 11.04 -1.75
N LEU A 57 -11.81 11.01 -1.78
CA LEU A 57 -10.95 12.18 -1.82
C LEU A 57 -10.91 12.75 -3.25
N SER A 58 -11.00 14.07 -3.40
CA SER A 58 -10.79 14.73 -4.69
C SER A 58 -9.30 14.70 -5.09
N TRP A 59 -9.03 14.70 -6.39
CA TRP A 59 -7.66 14.69 -6.91
C TRP A 59 -6.88 15.95 -6.55
N ASP A 60 -7.53 17.12 -6.50
CA ASP A 60 -6.89 18.37 -6.09
C ASP A 60 -6.43 18.30 -4.63
N HIS A 61 -7.21 17.69 -3.75
CA HIS A 61 -6.81 17.45 -2.37
C HIS A 61 -5.68 16.42 -2.27
N ILE A 62 -5.74 15.31 -2.99
CA ILE A 62 -4.66 14.32 -3.02
C ILE A 62 -3.35 14.98 -3.48
N ARG A 63 -3.36 15.77 -4.56
CA ARG A 63 -2.18 16.49 -5.05
C ARG A 63 -1.63 17.45 -3.99
N THR A 64 -2.51 18.18 -3.32
CA THR A 64 -2.12 19.08 -2.21
C THR A 64 -1.44 18.30 -1.08
N LEU A 65 -1.99 17.15 -0.69
CA LEU A 65 -1.40 16.27 0.34
C LEU A 65 -0.05 15.69 -0.06
N LEU A 66 0.12 15.30 -1.32
CA LEU A 66 1.36 14.72 -1.82
C LEU A 66 2.50 15.75 -1.93
N ASN A 67 2.15 17.02 -2.20
CA ASN A 67 3.08 18.15 -2.35
C ASN A 67 3.43 18.84 -1.03
N HIS A 68 2.54 18.80 -0.03
CA HIS A 68 2.75 19.47 1.26
C HIS A 68 2.88 18.47 2.42
N THR A 69 4.12 18.19 2.83
CA THR A 69 4.44 17.31 3.97
C THR A 69 3.89 17.81 5.32
N ALA A 70 3.58 19.10 5.44
CA ALA A 70 3.13 19.74 6.68
C ALA A 70 1.67 19.44 7.08
N ILE A 71 0.84 18.91 6.18
CA ILE A 71 -0.61 18.78 6.43
C ILE A 71 -0.92 17.77 7.54
N PHE A 72 -0.05 16.79 7.74
CA PHE A 72 -0.16 15.78 8.80
C PHE A 72 0.35 16.25 10.18
N HIS A 73 1.05 17.37 10.27
CA HIS A 73 1.63 17.89 11.53
C HIS A 73 0.75 18.92 12.27
N GLY A 74 -0.50 19.12 11.83
CA GLY A 74 -1.43 20.02 12.52
C GLY A 74 -2.01 19.42 13.80
N SER A 75 -1.28 19.53 14.91
CA SER A 75 -1.88 19.52 16.25
C SER A 75 -2.76 20.75 16.39
N GLY A 76 -4.09 20.56 16.48
CA GLY A 76 -5.06 21.59 16.88
C GLY A 76 -5.10 22.83 15.98
N LEU A 77 -6.10 22.92 15.10
CA LEU A 77 -6.65 24.23 14.78
C LEU A 77 -7.32 24.75 16.06
N GLN A 78 -6.52 25.37 16.93
CA GLN A 78 -7.06 26.35 17.86
C GLN A 78 -7.62 27.48 17.02
N GLN A 79 -8.91 27.67 17.20
CA GLN A 79 -9.64 28.87 16.81
C GLN A 79 -8.98 30.07 17.49
N GLY A 80 -8.49 31.03 16.69
CA GLY A 80 -8.03 32.34 17.16
C GLY A 80 -6.51 32.51 17.20
N ASP A 81 -5.96 33.30 16.29
CA ASP A 81 -5.62 34.71 16.56
C ASP A 81 -4.86 35.28 15.36
N VAL A 82 -5.55 35.99 14.47
CA VAL A 82 -4.88 36.83 13.47
C VAL A 82 -4.68 38.19 14.13
N THR A 83 -3.49 38.41 14.65
CA THR A 83 -3.05 39.74 15.12
C THR A 83 -2.86 40.65 13.90
N VAL A 84 -3.93 41.35 13.52
CA VAL A 84 -3.86 42.49 12.60
C VAL A 84 -3.44 43.73 13.39
N ALA A 85 -2.32 44.30 13.01
CA ALA A 85 -1.80 45.55 13.54
C ALA A 85 -2.85 46.68 13.45
N HIS A 86 -3.12 47.31 14.59
CA HIS A 86 -3.98 48.50 14.68
C HIS A 86 -3.32 49.73 14.08
N SER A 87 -4.13 50.54 13.38
CA SER A 87 -4.17 52.00 13.57
C SER A 87 -5.56 52.53 13.19
N PRO A 88 -6.00 53.63 13.84
CA PRO A 88 -7.40 53.84 14.19
C PRO A 88 -8.13 54.71 13.18
N MET A 89 -9.46 54.61 13.12
CA MET A 89 -10.40 55.74 13.03
C MET A 89 -11.85 55.24 13.13
N ASP A 90 -12.63 56.06 13.81
CA ASP A 90 -14.04 55.94 14.21
C ASP A 90 -15.00 55.70 13.02
N ASP A 91 -16.07 54.91 13.22
CA ASP A 91 -17.46 55.42 13.30
C ASP A 91 -18.46 54.24 13.39
N GLU A 92 -19.52 54.44 14.17
CA GLU A 92 -20.60 53.48 14.42
C GLU A 92 -21.52 53.36 13.20
N THR A 93 -21.87 52.13 12.80
CA THR A 93 -23.24 51.72 12.39
C THR A 93 -23.26 50.22 12.09
N SER A 94 -23.96 49.46 12.94
CA SER A 94 -24.14 48.02 12.80
C SER A 94 -25.30 47.71 11.86
N GLU A 95 -25.02 47.45 10.58
CA GLU A 95 -25.89 46.63 9.74
C GLU A 95 -25.41 45.18 9.83
N GLN A 96 -26.23 44.34 10.47
CA GLN A 96 -26.06 42.90 10.49
C GLN A 96 -26.36 42.37 9.08
N VAL A 97 -25.31 42.15 8.30
CA VAL A 97 -25.37 41.24 7.15
C VAL A 97 -25.28 39.84 7.73
N GLU A 98 -26.40 39.12 7.77
CA GLU A 98 -26.39 37.65 7.86
C GLU A 98 -25.65 37.14 6.62
N VAL A 99 -24.36 36.86 6.78
CA VAL A 99 -23.60 36.10 5.78
C VAL A 99 -24.03 34.66 5.98
N ASP A 100 -24.87 34.18 5.07
CA ASP A 100 -25.21 32.77 4.92
C ASP A 100 -23.94 31.93 5.09
N ALA A 101 -24.00 30.96 6.00
CA ALA A 101 -22.94 30.00 6.20
C ALA A 101 -22.71 29.26 4.88
N ASP A 102 -21.62 29.57 4.20
CA ASP A 102 -21.16 28.84 3.02
C ASP A 102 -21.07 27.33 3.34
N ASP A 103 -21.98 26.58 2.73
CA ASP A 103 -22.01 25.13 2.62
C ASP A 103 -20.83 24.64 1.75
N ASN A 104 -19.62 24.64 2.30
CA ASN A 104 -18.45 24.02 1.68
C ASN A 104 -18.19 22.65 2.33
N GLY A 105 -18.87 21.62 1.79
CA GLY A 105 -18.85 20.23 2.25
C GLY A 105 -17.56 19.45 1.94
N ASP A 106 -16.47 19.78 2.64
CA ASP A 106 -15.21 19.01 2.61
C ASP A 106 -14.75 18.63 4.05
N ASP A 107 -15.52 17.79 4.74
CA ASP A 107 -15.14 17.28 6.08
C ASP A 107 -14.19 16.07 5.96
N PHE A 108 -12.91 16.33 5.70
CA PHE A 108 -11.87 15.31 5.74
C PHE A 108 -11.61 14.83 7.17
N GLN A 109 -11.66 13.52 7.38
CA GLN A 109 -11.45 12.94 8.69
C GLN A 109 -10.03 12.41 8.83
N ARG A 110 -9.35 12.84 9.90
CA ARG A 110 -7.99 12.40 10.23
C ARG A 110 -8.01 11.24 11.22
N ARG A 111 -7.10 10.29 11.05
CA ARG A 111 -6.86 9.18 11.98
C ARG A 111 -5.37 8.93 12.12
N ASP A 112 -4.94 8.58 13.32
CA ASP A 112 -3.52 8.27 13.55
C ASP A 112 -3.17 6.83 13.13
N LYS A 113 -4.15 5.91 13.19
CA LYS A 113 -3.91 4.48 12.98
C LYS A 113 -4.77 3.94 11.84
N LEU A 114 -4.21 2.98 11.11
CA LEU A 114 -4.89 2.31 10.00
C LEU A 114 -6.14 1.58 10.49
N ARG A 115 -6.09 0.85 11.61
CA ARG A 115 -7.27 0.17 12.18
C ARG A 115 -8.49 1.07 12.38
N ASP A 116 -8.30 2.34 12.73
CA ASP A 116 -9.41 3.27 12.96
C ASP A 116 -10.03 3.68 11.62
N VAL A 117 -9.20 3.88 10.58
CA VAL A 117 -9.67 4.08 9.19
C VAL A 117 -10.47 2.87 8.71
N LEU A 118 -9.94 1.66 8.92
CA LEU A 118 -10.59 0.41 8.50
C LEU A 118 -11.94 0.22 9.21
N GLY A 119 -11.99 0.45 10.52
CA GLY A 119 -13.22 0.36 11.31
C GLY A 119 -14.28 1.36 10.83
N ASP A 120 -13.88 2.62 10.62
CA ASP A 120 -14.79 3.65 10.16
C ASP A 120 -15.34 3.37 8.75
N LEU A 121 -14.49 2.93 7.82
CA LEU A 121 -14.91 2.61 6.45
C LEU A 121 -15.81 1.37 6.42
N ALA A 122 -15.54 0.35 7.25
CA ALA A 122 -16.40 -0.81 7.36
C ALA A 122 -17.78 -0.48 7.94
N ALA A 123 -17.86 0.49 8.87
CA ALA A 123 -19.10 0.88 9.52
C ALA A 123 -19.93 1.91 8.72
N PHE A 124 -19.27 2.88 8.08
CA PHE A 124 -19.92 4.08 7.52
C PHE A 124 -19.57 4.34 6.05
N GLY A 125 -18.80 3.46 5.42
CA GLY A 125 -18.34 3.65 4.06
C GLY A 125 -19.44 3.50 3.01
N HIS A 126 -19.49 4.42 2.03
CA HIS A 126 -20.49 4.42 0.96
C HIS A 126 -20.03 3.65 -0.30
N TYR A 127 -19.34 2.53 -0.12
CA TYR A 127 -18.76 1.72 -1.20
C TYR A 127 -19.24 0.28 -1.12
N ASP A 128 -19.38 -0.39 -2.28
CA ASP A 128 -19.78 -1.80 -2.32
C ASP A 128 -18.67 -2.71 -1.79
N LYS A 129 -17.41 -2.32 -2.04
CA LYS A 129 -16.20 -3.02 -1.61
C LYS A 129 -15.06 -2.06 -1.36
N PHE A 130 -14.18 -2.44 -0.43
CA PHE A 130 -12.92 -1.77 -0.17
C PHE A 130 -11.74 -2.65 -0.55
N ILE A 131 -10.67 -1.99 -0.99
CA ILE A 131 -9.36 -2.62 -1.22
C ILE A 131 -8.30 -1.82 -0.49
N VAL A 132 -7.54 -2.47 0.38
CA VAL A 132 -6.35 -1.89 0.99
C VAL A 132 -5.16 -2.17 0.08
N VAL A 133 -4.48 -1.12 -0.35
CA VAL A 133 -3.30 -1.19 -1.22
C VAL A 133 -2.06 -0.84 -0.40
N ASP A 134 -1.27 -1.86 -0.07
CA ASP A 134 -0.07 -1.74 0.75
C ASP A 134 1.17 -1.42 -0.07
N CYS A 135 1.54 -0.13 -0.09
CA CYS A 135 2.75 0.40 -0.70
C CYS A 135 3.83 0.75 0.33
N THR A 136 3.75 0.23 1.55
CA THR A 136 4.76 0.46 2.60
C THR A 136 6.04 -0.34 2.34
N SER A 137 7.13 0.06 3.00
CA SER A 137 8.46 -0.58 2.89
C SER A 137 8.88 -1.34 4.15
N THR A 138 8.01 -1.44 5.17
CA THR A 138 8.29 -2.15 6.42
C THR A 138 7.10 -3.00 6.83
N ALA A 139 7.33 -4.10 7.56
CA ALA A 139 6.29 -5.02 7.98
C ALA A 139 6.29 -5.18 9.50
N SER A 140 5.92 -4.12 10.23
CA SER A 140 5.80 -4.20 11.69
C SER A 140 4.67 -5.16 12.10
N PRO A 141 4.73 -5.78 13.29
CA PRO A 141 3.67 -6.67 13.75
C PRO A 141 2.29 -6.02 13.76
N SER A 142 2.20 -4.76 14.20
CA SER A 142 0.94 -4.01 14.22
C SER A 142 0.40 -3.73 12.81
N HIS A 143 1.28 -3.50 11.83
CA HIS A 143 0.87 -3.32 10.43
C HIS A 143 0.27 -4.62 9.87
N VAL A 144 0.91 -5.75 10.14
CA VAL A 144 0.41 -7.07 9.75
C VAL A 144 -0.93 -7.39 10.40
N GLU A 145 -1.11 -7.04 11.68
CA GLU A 145 -2.39 -7.17 12.38
C GLU A 145 -3.49 -6.31 11.75
N ASP A 146 -3.17 -5.06 11.37
CA ASP A 146 -4.13 -4.17 10.71
C ASP A 146 -4.52 -4.69 9.30
N LEU A 147 -3.59 -5.31 8.55
CA LEU A 147 -3.92 -5.99 7.28
C LEU A 147 -4.83 -7.22 7.50
N ALA A 148 -4.59 -7.99 8.56
CA ALA A 148 -5.46 -9.11 8.93
C ALA A 148 -6.86 -8.62 9.36
N LEU A 149 -6.93 -7.48 10.07
CA LEU A 149 -8.18 -6.81 10.40
C LEU A 149 -8.94 -6.42 9.12
N ALA A 150 -8.28 -5.80 8.14
CA ALA A 150 -8.92 -5.44 6.87
C ALA A 150 -9.57 -6.64 6.18
N LYS A 151 -8.86 -7.78 6.10
CA LYS A 151 -9.44 -9.03 5.58
C LYS A 151 -10.66 -9.47 6.38
N SER A 152 -10.60 -9.41 7.71
CA SER A 152 -11.71 -9.82 8.58
C SER A 152 -12.96 -8.93 8.45
N LEU A 153 -12.77 -7.68 7.99
CA LEU A 153 -13.84 -6.73 7.65
C LEU A 153 -14.36 -6.91 6.22
N GLY A 154 -13.90 -7.94 5.49
CA GLY A 154 -14.33 -8.22 4.12
C GLY A 154 -13.67 -7.34 3.05
N MET A 155 -12.58 -6.65 3.39
CA MET A 155 -11.82 -5.82 2.45
C MET A 155 -10.79 -6.66 1.68
N GLY A 156 -10.63 -6.39 0.38
CA GLY A 156 -9.56 -7.00 -0.43
C GLY A 156 -8.18 -6.41 -0.10
N LEU A 157 -7.12 -7.16 -0.37
CA LEU A 157 -5.74 -6.69 -0.22
C LEU A 157 -5.01 -6.66 -1.57
N VAL A 158 -4.27 -5.59 -1.81
CA VAL A 158 -3.23 -5.53 -2.83
C VAL A 158 -1.92 -5.23 -2.12
N LEU A 159 -1.03 -6.20 -2.04
CA LEU A 159 0.22 -6.12 -1.28
C LEU A 159 1.39 -5.90 -2.24
N ALA A 160 1.98 -4.72 -2.22
CA ALA A 160 3.24 -4.46 -2.92
C ALA A 160 4.45 -4.47 -1.97
N ASN A 161 4.22 -4.50 -0.66
CA ASN A 161 5.25 -4.65 0.34
C ASN A 161 5.81 -6.09 0.36
N ILE A 162 7.04 -6.24 -0.14
CA ILE A 162 7.71 -7.54 -0.20
C ILE A 162 7.90 -8.16 1.19
N HIS A 163 8.13 -7.36 2.23
CA HIS A 163 8.40 -7.86 3.59
C HIS A 163 7.16 -8.47 4.24
N VAL A 164 5.95 -7.99 3.90
CA VAL A 164 4.71 -8.59 4.35
C VAL A 164 4.53 -9.98 3.73
N VAL A 165 4.78 -10.10 2.42
CA VAL A 165 4.53 -11.35 1.68
C VAL A 165 5.65 -12.38 1.90
N ALA A 166 6.90 -11.94 2.00
CA ALA A 166 8.06 -12.78 2.29
C ALA A 166 8.25 -13.08 3.77
N GLY A 167 7.50 -12.41 4.65
CA GLY A 167 7.56 -12.56 6.10
C GLY A 167 7.21 -13.97 6.61
N PRO A 168 7.04 -14.14 7.93
CA PRO A 168 6.78 -15.44 8.55
C PRO A 168 5.67 -16.23 7.86
N TRP A 169 5.81 -17.56 7.78
CA TRP A 169 4.81 -18.42 7.13
C TRP A 169 3.40 -18.21 7.68
N ALA A 170 3.25 -18.02 8.99
CA ALA A 170 1.96 -17.74 9.61
C ALA A 170 1.28 -16.48 9.04
N THR A 171 2.05 -15.42 8.77
CA THR A 171 1.57 -14.18 8.14
C THR A 171 1.16 -14.43 6.70
N TYR A 172 1.98 -15.14 5.93
CA TYR A 172 1.65 -15.49 4.55
C TYR A 172 0.39 -16.37 4.47
N ALA A 173 0.30 -17.40 5.31
CA ALA A 173 -0.84 -18.30 5.34
C ALA A 173 -2.14 -17.56 5.70
N SER A 174 -2.09 -16.63 6.67
CA SER A 174 -3.28 -15.87 7.10
C SER A 174 -3.71 -14.82 6.07
N LEU A 175 -2.77 -14.09 5.47
CA LEU A 175 -3.10 -13.01 4.53
C LEU A 175 -3.35 -13.52 3.10
N VAL A 176 -2.55 -14.48 2.64
CA VAL A 176 -2.47 -14.89 1.23
C VAL A 176 -3.22 -16.18 0.93
N LEU A 177 -3.01 -17.23 1.74
CA LEU A 177 -3.65 -18.54 1.51
C LEU A 177 -5.08 -18.61 2.06
N ASP A 178 -5.48 -17.62 2.86
CA ASP A 178 -6.82 -17.53 3.44
C ASP A 178 -7.20 -18.78 4.26
N THR A 179 -6.25 -19.34 5.00
CA THR A 179 -6.43 -20.61 5.76
C THR A 179 -7.37 -20.49 6.97
N THR A 180 -7.94 -19.32 7.18
CA THR A 180 -8.83 -19.02 8.31
C THR A 180 -10.28 -19.39 7.99
N THR A 181 -10.98 -20.02 8.92
CA THR A 181 -12.36 -20.52 8.75
C THR A 181 -13.46 -19.45 8.94
N LYS A 182 -13.12 -18.16 8.91
CA LYS A 182 -14.07 -17.06 9.20
C LYS A 182 -14.95 -16.75 7.99
N THR A 183 -16.27 -16.86 8.17
CA THR A 183 -17.27 -16.69 7.10
C THR A 183 -17.38 -15.27 6.50
N LYS A 184 -16.86 -14.24 7.19
CA LYS A 184 -16.88 -12.84 6.73
C LYS A 184 -15.55 -12.35 6.13
N GLN A 185 -14.55 -13.22 6.04
CA GLN A 185 -13.23 -12.82 5.59
C GLN A 185 -13.15 -12.69 4.05
N SER A 186 -12.44 -11.67 3.57
CA SER A 186 -12.14 -11.54 2.15
C SER A 186 -11.02 -12.48 1.72
N SER A 187 -11.31 -13.32 0.73
CA SER A 187 -10.32 -14.15 0.04
C SER A 187 -9.55 -13.41 -1.04
N LEU A 188 -9.90 -12.15 -1.33
CA LEU A 188 -9.28 -11.36 -2.39
C LEU A 188 -7.95 -10.79 -1.93
N VAL A 189 -6.87 -11.32 -2.50
CA VAL A 189 -5.50 -10.88 -2.28
C VAL A 189 -4.72 -10.91 -3.59
N ALA A 190 -4.04 -9.82 -3.91
CA ALA A 190 -3.10 -9.73 -5.02
C ALA A 190 -1.75 -9.22 -4.50
N PHE A 191 -0.66 -9.75 -5.04
CA PHE A 191 0.70 -9.36 -4.64
C PHE A 191 1.68 -9.40 -5.81
N GLU A 192 1.19 -9.20 -7.03
CA GLU A 192 1.98 -9.28 -8.27
C GLU A 192 3.21 -8.35 -8.22
N ALA A 193 3.02 -7.13 -7.72
CA ALA A 193 4.06 -6.10 -7.69
C ALA A 193 5.28 -6.44 -6.81
N THR A 194 5.19 -7.48 -5.97
CA THR A 194 6.29 -7.91 -5.10
C THR A 194 7.41 -8.63 -5.85
N VAL A 195 7.15 -9.19 -7.03
CA VAL A 195 8.15 -9.89 -7.83
C VAL A 195 8.08 -9.42 -9.28
N GLY A 196 9.19 -8.93 -9.81
CA GLY A 196 9.25 -8.40 -11.17
C GLY A 196 8.60 -7.03 -11.36
N LYS A 197 8.14 -6.40 -10.27
CA LYS A 197 7.55 -5.05 -10.26
C LYS A 197 6.33 -4.95 -11.19
N GLY A 198 6.50 -4.37 -12.38
CA GLY A 198 5.44 -4.26 -13.38
C GLY A 198 5.32 -5.49 -14.30
N LEU A 199 6.25 -6.45 -14.20
CA LEU A 199 6.24 -7.66 -15.03
C LEU A 199 5.27 -8.71 -14.47
N PRO A 200 4.54 -9.45 -15.33
CA PRO A 200 3.54 -10.42 -14.91
C PRO A 200 4.18 -11.75 -14.46
N VAL A 201 5.05 -11.74 -13.46
CA VAL A 201 5.81 -12.93 -13.03
C VAL A 201 4.90 -13.93 -12.31
N LEU A 202 4.23 -13.52 -11.24
CA LEU A 202 3.46 -14.43 -10.38
C LEU A 202 2.17 -14.89 -11.07
N SER A 203 1.57 -14.04 -11.90
CA SER A 203 0.43 -14.35 -12.75
C SER A 203 0.79 -15.30 -13.88
N THR A 204 2.01 -15.22 -14.44
CA THR A 204 2.50 -16.21 -15.40
C THR A 204 2.72 -17.57 -14.75
N ILE A 205 3.36 -17.62 -13.57
CA ILE A 205 3.52 -18.87 -12.80
C ILE A 205 2.14 -19.48 -12.49
N ARG A 206 1.18 -18.66 -12.04
CA ARG A 206 -0.19 -19.12 -11.76
C ARG A 206 -0.84 -19.74 -12.99
N ARG A 207 -0.69 -19.12 -14.17
CA ARG A 207 -1.26 -19.62 -15.42
C ARG A 207 -0.64 -20.96 -15.84
N LEU A 208 0.68 -21.10 -15.73
CA LEU A 208 1.40 -22.36 -15.99
C LEU A 208 0.91 -23.48 -15.05
N GLN A 209 0.80 -23.20 -13.75
CA GLN A 209 0.26 -24.19 -12.80
C GLN A 209 -1.19 -24.55 -13.11
N ALA A 210 -2.00 -23.58 -13.54
CA ALA A 210 -3.40 -23.82 -13.91
C ALA A 210 -3.54 -24.64 -15.20
N SER A 211 -2.56 -24.60 -16.12
CA SER A 211 -2.49 -25.50 -17.28
C SER A 211 -1.98 -26.90 -16.95
N GLY A 212 -1.57 -27.15 -15.70
CA GLY A 212 -1.02 -28.42 -15.25
C GLY A 212 0.50 -28.52 -15.35
N ASP A 213 1.20 -27.43 -15.68
CA ASP A 213 2.66 -27.41 -15.73
C ASP A 213 3.27 -27.37 -14.32
N HIS A 214 4.37 -28.09 -14.16
CA HIS A 214 5.18 -28.06 -12.95
C HIS A 214 6.39 -27.15 -13.16
N VAL A 215 6.45 -26.04 -12.44
CA VAL A 215 7.59 -25.12 -12.50
C VAL A 215 8.79 -25.76 -11.80
N THR A 216 9.83 -26.10 -12.56
CA THR A 216 11.06 -26.74 -12.04
C THR A 216 12.18 -25.76 -11.76
N LEU A 217 12.19 -24.60 -12.43
CA LEU A 217 13.22 -23.57 -12.28
C LEU A 217 12.65 -22.20 -12.64
N VAL A 218 12.93 -21.21 -11.78
CA VAL A 218 12.74 -19.79 -12.10
C VAL A 218 14.11 -19.13 -12.06
N ARG A 219 14.52 -18.50 -13.15
CA ARG A 219 15.82 -17.82 -13.26
C ARG A 219 15.61 -16.43 -13.86
N GLY A 220 16.14 -15.40 -13.21
CA GLY A 220 15.97 -14.01 -13.66
C GLY A 220 16.61 -13.01 -12.71
N THR A 221 16.69 -11.75 -13.16
CA THR A 221 17.19 -10.62 -12.39
C THR A 221 16.00 -9.85 -11.82
N PHE A 222 15.68 -10.10 -10.55
CA PHE A 222 14.47 -9.56 -9.91
C PHE A 222 14.74 -8.41 -8.94
N SER A 223 16.00 -8.04 -8.72
CA SER A 223 16.42 -6.92 -7.87
C SER A 223 17.30 -5.95 -8.66
N ASP A 224 16.83 -4.71 -8.82
CA ASP A 224 17.55 -3.66 -9.53
C ASP A 224 18.85 -3.29 -8.80
N ALA A 225 18.84 -3.31 -7.47
CA ALA A 225 20.02 -3.04 -6.65
C ALA A 225 21.11 -4.10 -6.88
N VAL A 226 20.72 -5.37 -7.00
CA VAL A 226 21.64 -6.47 -7.33
C VAL A 226 22.22 -6.30 -8.72
N GLY A 227 21.38 -6.01 -9.72
CA GLY A 227 21.83 -5.80 -11.09
C GLY A 227 22.82 -4.64 -11.20
N HIS A 228 22.57 -3.54 -10.50
CA HIS A 228 23.44 -2.37 -10.50
C HIS A 228 24.80 -2.66 -9.83
N VAL A 229 24.80 -3.22 -8.62
CA VAL A 229 26.05 -3.54 -7.90
C VAL A 229 26.88 -4.60 -8.64
N LEU A 230 26.24 -5.66 -9.17
CA LEU A 230 26.97 -6.68 -9.94
C LEU A 230 27.55 -6.14 -11.25
N ALA A 231 26.85 -5.20 -11.90
CA ALA A 231 27.37 -4.52 -13.10
C ALA A 231 28.59 -3.64 -12.77
N GLU A 232 28.61 -2.98 -11.62
CA GLU A 232 29.75 -2.17 -11.17
C GLU A 232 30.95 -3.02 -10.71
N MET A 233 30.71 -4.23 -10.20
CA MET A 233 31.78 -5.09 -9.68
C MET A 233 32.51 -5.92 -10.76
N GLU A 234 32.15 -5.81 -12.05
CA GLU A 234 32.66 -6.67 -13.16
C GLU A 234 32.68 -8.17 -12.80
N ALA A 235 31.82 -8.59 -11.87
CA ALA A 235 31.83 -9.93 -11.30
C ALA A 235 30.46 -10.58 -11.54
N VAL A 236 30.43 -11.64 -12.34
CA VAL A 236 29.25 -12.50 -12.46
C VAL A 236 29.21 -13.37 -11.21
N VAL A 237 28.38 -12.98 -10.24
CA VAL A 237 28.09 -13.83 -9.08
C VAL A 237 26.77 -14.56 -9.37
N GLU A 238 26.85 -15.85 -9.65
CA GLU A 238 25.66 -16.70 -9.64
C GLU A 238 25.20 -16.87 -8.18
N ILE A 239 23.99 -16.40 -7.88
CA ILE A 239 23.37 -16.58 -6.57
C ILE A 239 22.31 -17.67 -6.70
N GLN A 240 22.60 -18.81 -6.10
CA GLN A 240 21.66 -19.92 -6.00
C GLN A 240 20.97 -19.88 -4.64
N THR A 241 19.63 -19.91 -4.66
CA THR A 241 18.83 -20.09 -3.45
C THR A 241 18.26 -21.50 -3.41
N THR A 242 18.31 -22.11 -2.23
CA THR A 242 17.73 -23.44 -1.99
C THR A 242 16.76 -23.32 -0.82
N ASN A 243 15.54 -23.81 -1.03
CA ASN A 243 14.56 -23.87 0.04
C ASN A 243 14.85 -25.07 0.94
N PHE A 244 14.76 -24.85 2.25
CA PHE A 244 14.80 -25.88 3.28
C PHE A 244 13.52 -25.79 4.10
N PRO A 245 13.13 -26.86 4.82
CA PRO A 245 11.88 -26.86 5.60
C PRO A 245 11.72 -25.70 6.59
N HIS A 246 12.81 -25.05 7.01
CA HIS A 246 12.81 -23.95 7.97
C HIS A 246 13.55 -22.68 7.50
N GLY A 247 13.90 -22.55 6.22
CA GLY A 247 14.61 -21.35 5.74
C GLY A 247 15.18 -21.45 4.33
N ILE A 248 15.76 -20.35 3.86
CA ILE A 248 16.42 -20.27 2.56
C ILE A 248 17.91 -20.06 2.79
N LEU A 249 18.74 -20.85 2.11
CA LEU A 249 20.17 -20.56 2.02
C LEU A 249 20.43 -19.64 0.83
N VAL A 250 21.09 -18.51 1.09
CA VAL A 250 21.64 -17.62 0.06
C VAL A 250 23.15 -17.59 0.24
N GLN A 251 23.89 -18.12 -0.74
CA GLN A 251 25.35 -18.16 -0.68
C GLN A 251 25.95 -16.98 -1.45
N VAL A 252 26.84 -16.23 -0.80
CA VAL A 252 27.59 -15.12 -1.42
C VAL A 252 29.08 -15.33 -1.22
N ALA A 253 29.86 -15.13 -2.28
CA ALA A 253 31.30 -15.41 -2.29
C ALA A 253 32.11 -14.48 -1.37
N LYS A 254 31.70 -13.22 -1.21
CA LYS A 254 32.38 -12.22 -0.35
C LYS A 254 31.35 -11.23 0.25
N PRO A 255 31.07 -11.27 1.56
CA PRO A 255 30.28 -10.25 2.23
C PRO A 255 31.07 -8.93 2.35
N ASP A 256 30.41 -7.78 2.22
CA ASP A 256 31.00 -6.46 2.42
C ASP A 256 30.84 -5.97 3.87
N ALA A 257 31.70 -5.04 4.30
CA ALA A 257 31.63 -4.44 5.64
C ALA A 257 30.54 -3.35 5.77
N THR A 258 30.07 -2.83 4.63
CA THR A 258 29.14 -1.69 4.52
C THR A 258 27.66 -2.08 4.59
N GLY A 259 27.33 -3.37 4.55
CA GLY A 259 25.95 -3.85 4.65
C GLY A 259 25.16 -3.81 3.35
N THR A 260 25.75 -3.33 2.24
CA THR A 260 25.13 -3.30 0.92
C THR A 260 24.87 -4.73 0.42
N VAL A 261 25.83 -5.63 0.60
CA VAL A 261 25.66 -7.05 0.26
C VAL A 261 24.60 -7.68 1.15
N ALA A 262 24.53 -7.32 2.44
CA ALA A 262 23.51 -7.85 3.35
C ALA A 262 22.08 -7.42 2.94
N ALA A 263 21.89 -6.16 2.54
CA ALA A 263 20.60 -5.67 2.06
C ALA A 263 20.18 -6.36 0.74
N ILE A 264 21.12 -6.52 -0.19
CA ILE A 264 20.95 -7.28 -1.42
C ILE A 264 20.52 -8.73 -1.14
N VAL A 265 21.22 -9.41 -0.23
CA VAL A 265 20.94 -10.80 0.15
C VAL A 265 19.56 -10.92 0.78
N ALA A 266 19.17 -9.96 1.62
CA ALA A 266 17.84 -9.94 2.23
C ALA A 266 16.73 -9.77 1.18
N ASP A 267 16.95 -8.94 0.15
CA ASP A 267 16.01 -8.76 -0.96
C ASP A 267 15.89 -10.05 -1.79
N ILE A 268 17.02 -10.67 -2.16
CA ILE A 268 17.04 -11.97 -2.87
C ILE A 268 16.34 -13.06 -2.06
N ALA A 269 16.59 -13.13 -0.76
CA ALA A 269 15.93 -14.08 0.13
C ALA A 269 14.41 -13.86 0.15
N SER A 270 13.98 -12.60 0.21
CA SER A 270 12.56 -12.23 0.22
C SER A 270 11.87 -12.61 -1.10
N LEU A 271 12.48 -12.29 -2.24
CA LEU A 271 12.00 -12.68 -3.56
C LEU A 271 11.94 -14.21 -3.71
N SER A 272 12.97 -14.91 -3.22
CA SER A 272 13.03 -16.38 -3.24
C SER A 272 11.92 -17.00 -2.39
N CYS A 273 11.64 -16.46 -1.20
CA CYS A 273 10.50 -16.87 -0.36
C CYS A 273 9.18 -16.81 -1.14
N ILE A 274 8.93 -15.69 -1.82
CA ILE A 274 7.68 -15.49 -2.56
C ILE A 274 7.59 -16.47 -3.74
N LEU A 275 8.68 -16.63 -4.49
CA LEU A 275 8.76 -17.53 -5.64
C LEU A 275 8.62 -19.00 -5.23
N PHE A 276 9.29 -19.47 -4.18
CA PHE A 276 9.16 -20.85 -3.70
C PHE A 276 7.74 -21.16 -3.24
N ARG A 277 7.16 -20.28 -2.42
CA ARG A 277 5.76 -20.39 -1.97
C ARG A 277 4.80 -20.41 -3.15
N ARG A 278 5.06 -19.61 -4.18
CA ARG A 278 4.18 -19.54 -5.36
C ARG A 278 4.32 -20.75 -6.27
N CYS A 279 5.53 -21.27 -6.47
CA CYS A 279 5.79 -22.39 -7.36
C CYS A 279 5.46 -23.76 -6.73
N ASN A 280 5.13 -23.81 -5.43
CA ASN A 280 5.07 -25.04 -4.64
C ASN A 280 6.39 -25.84 -4.72
N ILE A 281 7.52 -25.14 -4.82
CA ILE A 281 8.85 -25.77 -4.83
C ILE A 281 9.18 -26.11 -3.37
N PRO A 282 9.48 -27.39 -3.05
CA PRO A 282 9.84 -27.80 -1.70
C PRO A 282 11.13 -27.13 -1.22
#